data_AF-A0A7J3RWV3-F1
#
_entry.id   AF-A0A7J3RWV3-F1
#
_cell.length_a   1.000
_cell.length_b   1.000
_cell.length_c   1.000
_cell.angle_alpha   90.00
_cell.angle_beta   90.00
_cell.angle_gamma   90.00
#
_symmetry.space_group_name_H-M   'P 1'
#
loop_
_entity.id
_entity.type
_entity.pdbx_description
1 polymer ?
#
loop_
_entity_poly.entity_id
_entity_poly.type
_entity_poly.pdbx_seq_one_letter_code
_entity_poly.pdbx_strand_id
1 'polypeptide(L)'
;MPQFRYAFVGYNPAVHIRASAREVDVSPKSAREVCQAIVGMTIPKARLFLEEVIALKRPVAFRRFKLKSGHRSELQGFPAGGYPTKAAQEVLKALQNLQNNAEFKGLNADKVKVIHAAAHSGRRIPRMTPRAFGRSSPSMKVLTHIELVGMEVA
;
A
#
# COMPACT_ATOMS: atom_id res chain seq x y z
N MET A 1 -5.23 -7.26 -22.76
CA MET A 1 -4.77 -7.01 -21.36
C MET A 1 -5.74 -6.02 -20.73
N PRO A 2 -6.21 -6.24 -19.48
CA PRO A 2 -7.19 -5.34 -18.85
C PRO A 2 -6.62 -3.93 -18.68
N GLN A 3 -7.42 -2.90 -19.01
CA GLN A 3 -7.05 -1.51 -18.80
C GLN A 3 -7.59 -1.02 -17.46
N PHE A 4 -6.70 -0.56 -16.58
CA PHE A 4 -7.05 0.01 -15.28
C PHE A 4 -6.85 1.52 -15.28
N ARG A 5 -7.78 2.24 -14.66
CA ARG A 5 -7.67 3.68 -14.39
C ARG A 5 -7.16 3.92 -12.97
N TYR A 6 -6.82 5.18 -12.68
CA TYR A 6 -6.44 5.64 -11.35
C TYR A 6 -7.62 6.37 -10.71
N ALA A 7 -7.77 6.29 -9.39
CA ALA A 7 -8.79 7.06 -8.68
C ALA A 7 -8.42 8.54 -8.53
N PHE A 8 -7.14 8.88 -8.67
CA PHE A 8 -6.66 10.26 -8.60
C PHE A 8 -7.18 11.09 -9.79
N VAL A 9 -7.84 12.21 -9.48
CA VAL A 9 -8.43 13.14 -10.45
C VAL A 9 -7.48 14.33 -10.67
N GLY A 10 -7.48 14.93 -11.87
CA GLY A 10 -6.67 16.11 -12.16
C GLY A 10 -5.20 15.81 -12.43
N TYR A 11 -4.91 14.64 -13.03
CA TYR A 11 -3.54 14.24 -13.36
C TYR A 11 -2.94 15.15 -14.44
N ASN A 12 -2.06 16.05 -14.03
CA ASN A 12 -1.14 16.79 -14.88
C ASN A 12 0.14 15.98 -15.18
N PRO A 13 0.38 15.58 -16.45
CA PRO A 13 1.59 14.87 -16.83
C PRO A 13 2.87 15.68 -16.72
N ALA A 14 2.87 17.00 -16.51
CA ALA A 14 4.11 17.75 -16.32
C ALA A 14 4.65 17.56 -14.89
N VAL A 15 3.77 17.62 -13.90
CA VAL A 15 4.16 17.72 -12.48
C VAL A 15 4.02 16.40 -11.73
N HIS A 16 3.09 15.53 -12.16
CA HIS A 16 2.79 14.29 -11.45
C HIS A 16 3.45 13.08 -12.08
N ILE A 17 3.71 12.08 -11.25
CA ILE A 17 4.16 10.75 -11.64
C ILE A 17 3.25 9.70 -11.03
N ARG A 18 3.15 8.54 -11.68
CA ARG A 18 2.28 7.46 -11.24
C ARG A 18 3.00 6.13 -11.23
N ALA A 19 2.63 5.27 -10.30
CA ALA A 19 3.04 3.89 -10.27
C ALA A 19 1.85 3.04 -9.79
N SER A 20 1.78 1.80 -10.25
CA SER A 20 0.76 0.87 -9.78
C SER A 20 1.29 -0.55 -9.74
N ALA A 21 0.81 -1.31 -8.77
CA ALA A 21 0.93 -2.76 -8.74
C ALA A 21 -0.47 -3.36 -8.88
N ARG A 22 -0.66 -4.33 -9.77
CA ARG A 22 -1.98 -4.89 -10.07
C ARG A 22 -2.02 -6.38 -9.74
N GLU A 23 -3.15 -6.83 -9.20
CA GLU A 23 -3.39 -8.24 -8.85
C GLU A 23 -2.35 -8.84 -7.89
N VAL A 24 -1.87 -8.03 -6.95
CA VAL A 24 -0.85 -8.42 -5.98
C VAL A 24 -1.48 -9.30 -4.89
N ASP A 25 -0.77 -10.35 -4.49
CA ASP A 25 -1.17 -11.23 -3.40
C ASP A 25 -0.89 -10.63 -2.01
N VAL A 26 -1.66 -9.61 -1.63
CA VAL A 26 -1.59 -8.98 -0.31
C VAL A 26 -3.00 -8.73 0.19
N SER A 27 -3.18 -8.77 1.52
CA SER A 27 -4.44 -8.37 2.16
C SER A 27 -4.79 -6.91 1.83
N PRO A 28 -5.96 -6.63 1.23
CA PRO A 28 -6.37 -5.27 0.91
C PRO A 28 -6.52 -4.39 2.16
N LYS A 29 -6.83 -5.02 3.31
CA LYS A 29 -6.95 -4.33 4.60
C LYS A 29 -5.61 -3.79 5.06
N SER A 30 -4.58 -4.64 5.02
CA SER A 30 -3.22 -4.27 5.42
C SER A 30 -2.58 -3.30 4.43
N ALA A 31 -2.75 -3.54 3.12
CA ALA A 31 -2.26 -2.65 2.07
C ALA A 31 -2.81 -1.23 2.22
N ARG A 32 -4.10 -1.10 2.56
CA ARG A 32 -4.72 0.21 2.81
C ARG A 32 -4.04 0.97 3.95
N GLU A 33 -3.83 0.33 5.10
CA GLU A 33 -3.22 1.01 6.26
C GLU A 33 -1.78 1.42 5.96
N VAL A 34 -1.03 0.59 5.22
CA VAL A 34 0.32 0.94 4.74
C VAL A 34 0.28 2.12 3.76
N CYS A 35 -0.62 2.09 2.77
CA CYS A 35 -0.79 3.19 1.81
C CYS A 35 -1.12 4.49 2.53
N GLN A 36 -2.06 4.46 3.49
CA GLN A 36 -2.43 5.63 4.28
C GLN A 36 -1.26 6.21 5.09
N ALA A 37 -0.36 5.35 5.57
CA ALA A 37 0.79 5.77 6.35
C ALA A 37 1.84 6.53 5.52
N ILE A 38 2.00 6.19 4.24
CA ILE A 38 2.99 6.82 3.35
C ILE A 38 2.47 8.10 2.66
N VAL A 39 1.15 8.35 2.67
CA VAL A 39 0.59 9.59 2.09
C VAL A 39 1.20 10.80 2.80
N GLY A 40 1.73 11.72 2.02
CA GLY A 40 2.37 12.94 2.50
C GLY A 40 3.85 12.81 2.85
N MET A 41 4.45 11.62 2.74
CA MET A 41 5.89 11.45 2.89
C MET A 41 6.62 11.72 1.57
N THR A 42 7.88 12.14 1.65
CA THR A 42 8.80 12.12 0.48
C THR A 42 9.23 10.69 0.18
N ILE A 43 9.64 10.41 -1.05
CA ILE A 43 10.09 9.05 -1.46
C ILE A 43 11.16 8.50 -0.49
N PRO A 44 12.23 9.24 -0.13
CA PRO A 44 13.24 8.73 0.79
C PRO A 44 12.68 8.39 2.18
N LYS A 45 11.81 9.25 2.73
CA LYS A 45 11.17 9.03 4.03
C LYS A 45 10.22 7.83 4.00
N ALA A 46 9.44 7.71 2.93
CA ALA A 46 8.53 6.58 2.74
C ALA A 46 9.30 5.26 2.60
N ARG A 47 10.41 5.25 1.86
CA ARG A 47 11.29 4.08 1.72
C ARG A 47 11.81 3.62 3.08
N LEU A 48 12.41 4.53 3.84
CA LEU A 48 12.94 4.24 5.18
C LEU A 48 11.85 3.72 6.12
N PHE A 49 10.67 4.36 6.11
CA PHE A 49 9.53 3.89 6.90
C PHE A 49 9.11 2.44 6.54
N LEU A 50 9.02 2.12 5.24
CA LEU A 50 8.64 0.79 4.80
C LEU A 50 9.70 -0.26 5.16
N GLU A 51 10.99 0.08 5.04
CA GLU A 51 12.10 -0.79 5.46
C GLU A 51 12.09 -1.06 6.97
N GLU A 52 11.81 -0.05 7.80
CA GLU A 52 11.64 -0.20 9.25
C GLU A 52 10.45 -1.10 9.61
N VAL A 53 9.34 -1.00 8.86
CA VAL A 53 8.17 -1.88 9.05
C VAL A 53 8.51 -3.33 8.68
N ILE A 54 9.26 -3.54 7.60
CA ILE A 54 9.73 -4.87 7.18
C ILE A 54 10.67 -5.46 8.25
N ALA A 55 11.54 -4.64 8.82
CA ALA A 55 12.44 -5.01 9.91
C ALA A 55 11.76 -5.12 11.29
N LEU A 56 10.43 -4.96 11.37
CA LEU A 56 9.64 -5.00 12.61
C LEU A 56 10.04 -3.94 13.66
N LYS A 57 10.71 -2.87 13.23
CA LYS A 57 11.18 -1.79 14.11
C LYS A 57 10.13 -0.71 14.33
N ARG A 58 9.30 -0.47 13.31
CA ARG A 58 8.27 0.58 13.34
C ARG A 58 6.92 0.02 12.94
N PRO A 59 5.86 0.19 13.75
CA PRO A 59 4.55 -0.36 13.46
C PRO A 59 3.74 0.58 12.57
N VAL A 60 2.79 0.00 11.84
CA VAL A 60 1.78 0.73 11.06
C VAL A 60 0.51 0.83 11.90
N ALA A 61 -0.01 2.05 12.07
CA ALA A 61 -1.28 2.29 12.74
C ALA A 61 -2.44 1.74 11.89
N PHE A 62 -3.29 0.90 12.47
CA PHE A 62 -4.45 0.33 11.79
C PHE A 62 -5.68 1.16 12.12
N ARG A 63 -6.01 2.17 11.32
CA ARG A 63 -7.07 3.13 11.64
C ARG A 63 -8.47 2.59 11.37
N ARG A 64 -8.68 1.92 10.24
CA ARG A 64 -9.99 1.38 9.86
C ARG A 64 -10.14 -0.07 10.32
N PHE A 65 -9.17 -0.92 10.00
CA PHE A 65 -9.24 -2.36 10.28
C PHE A 65 -8.61 -2.74 11.63
N LYS A 66 -9.10 -2.11 12.71
CA LYS A 66 -8.51 -2.16 14.05
C LYS A 66 -9.04 -3.24 14.99
N LEU A 67 -10.14 -3.91 14.61
CA LEU A 67 -10.81 -4.85 15.50
C LEU A 67 -9.89 -6.03 15.85
N LYS A 68 -9.81 -6.35 17.14
CA LYS A 68 -8.96 -7.42 17.69
C LYS A 68 -7.47 -7.27 17.32
N SER A 69 -7.03 -6.05 17.00
CA SER A 69 -5.61 -5.73 16.84
C SER A 69 -5.02 -5.31 18.18
N GLY A 70 -3.82 -5.78 18.49
CA GLY A 70 -3.13 -5.44 19.73
C GLY A 70 -2.74 -3.97 19.79
N HIS A 71 -2.71 -3.42 21.00
CA HIS A 71 -2.17 -2.08 21.22
C HIS A 71 -0.64 -2.07 21.13
N ARG A 72 -0.05 -0.97 20.65
CA ARG A 72 1.40 -0.79 20.51
C ARG A 72 1.79 0.56 21.10
N SER A 73 2.70 0.55 22.07
CA SER A 73 3.23 1.76 22.72
C SER A 73 4.05 2.65 21.78
N GLU A 74 4.67 2.05 20.77
CA GLU A 74 5.46 2.73 19.73
C GLU A 74 4.62 3.67 18.84
N LEU A 75 3.29 3.48 18.78
CA LEU A 75 2.41 4.31 17.96
C LEU A 75 2.01 5.58 18.69
N GLN A 76 2.24 6.72 18.04
CA GLN A 76 1.73 8.01 18.50
C GLN A 76 0.35 8.31 17.88
N GLY A 77 -0.60 8.73 18.72
CA GLY A 77 -1.93 9.18 18.29
C GLY A 77 -2.93 8.08 17.92
N PHE A 78 -2.52 6.81 17.90
CA PHE A 78 -3.45 5.70 17.68
C PHE A 78 -2.99 4.42 18.39
N PRO A 79 -3.84 3.75 19.19
CA PRO A 79 -3.38 2.67 20.05
C PRO A 79 -3.11 1.36 19.29
N ALA A 80 -3.90 1.05 18.24
CA ALA A 80 -3.85 -0.27 17.59
C ALA A 80 -3.01 -0.26 16.30
N GLY A 81 -2.18 -1.30 16.13
CA GLY A 81 -1.44 -1.50 14.90
C GLY A 81 -0.59 -2.76 14.90
N GLY A 82 0.22 -2.90 13.85
CA GLY A 82 1.09 -4.06 13.68
C GLY A 82 2.09 -3.87 12.55
N TYR A 83 2.77 -4.94 12.17
CA TYR A 83 3.82 -4.93 11.16
C TYR A 83 3.37 -5.73 9.92
N PRO A 84 2.65 -5.13 8.97
CA PRO A 84 2.20 -5.81 7.77
C PRO A 84 3.35 -5.97 6.76
N THR A 85 4.32 -6.84 7.07
CA THR A 85 5.57 -7.03 6.29
C THR A 85 5.32 -7.32 4.81
N LYS A 86 4.43 -8.26 4.49
CA LYS A 86 4.07 -8.60 3.11
C LYS A 86 3.50 -7.41 2.34
N ALA A 87 2.69 -6.58 3.00
CA ALA A 87 2.11 -5.40 2.36
C ALA A 87 3.15 -4.29 2.18
N ALA A 88 4.03 -4.09 3.16
CA ALA A 88 5.11 -3.13 3.08
C ALA A 88 6.08 -3.46 1.95
N GLN A 89 6.44 -4.73 1.75
CA GLN A 89 7.29 -5.17 0.64
C GLN A 89 6.71 -4.84 -0.74
N GLU A 90 5.41 -5.09 -0.94
CA GLU A 90 4.76 -4.81 -2.24
C GLU A 90 4.57 -3.31 -2.48
N VAL A 91 4.29 -2.54 -1.43
CA VAL A 91 4.25 -1.07 -1.52
C VAL A 91 5.65 -0.51 -1.79
N LEU A 92 6.70 -1.09 -1.21
CA LEU A 92 8.09 -0.68 -1.44
C LEU A 92 8.49 -0.88 -2.91
N LYS A 93 8.12 -2.02 -3.52
CA LYS A 93 8.31 -2.26 -4.97
C LYS A 93 7.58 -1.21 -5.81
N ALA A 94 6.34 -0.88 -5.46
CA ALA A 94 5.58 0.16 -6.15
C ALA A 94 6.22 1.55 -5.98
N LEU A 95 6.81 1.84 -4.82
CA LEU A 95 7.53 3.09 -4.54
C LEU A 95 8.85 3.18 -5.34
N GLN A 96 9.59 2.08 -5.47
CA GLN A 96 10.78 2.01 -6.32
C GLN A 96 10.42 2.28 -7.79
N ASN A 97 9.33 1.71 -8.29
CA ASN A 97 8.83 2.03 -9.62
C ASN A 97 8.43 3.50 -9.76
N LEU A 98 7.85 4.09 -8.71
CA LEU A 98 7.53 5.52 -8.69
C LEU A 98 8.80 6.38 -8.76
N GLN A 99 9.85 6.01 -8.03
CA GLN A 99 11.16 6.67 -8.07
C GLN A 99 11.76 6.60 -9.48
N ASN A 100 11.84 5.42 -10.08
CA ASN A 100 12.36 5.24 -11.43
C ASN A 100 11.59 6.07 -12.46
N ASN A 101 10.27 6.18 -12.30
CA ASN A 101 9.42 7.03 -13.15
C ASN A 101 9.68 8.54 -12.93
N ALA A 102 10.08 8.95 -11.73
CA ALA A 102 10.48 10.33 -11.44
C ALA A 102 11.79 10.68 -12.15
N GLU A 103 12.79 9.82 -11.99
CA GLU A 103 14.12 9.97 -12.59
C GLU A 103 14.05 9.97 -14.11
N PHE A 104 13.28 9.04 -14.70
CA PHE A 104 13.06 9.00 -16.15
C PHE A 104 12.44 10.29 -16.69
N LYS A 105 11.65 10.97 -15.87
CA LYS A 105 10.96 12.21 -16.24
C LYS A 105 11.79 13.46 -15.96
N GLY A 106 12.97 13.32 -15.36
CA GLY A 106 13.85 14.43 -15.00
C GLY A 106 13.41 15.20 -13.75
N LEU A 107 12.50 14.65 -12.94
CA LEU A 107 12.12 15.25 -11.65
C LEU A 107 13.14 14.88 -10.57
N ASN A 108 13.33 15.73 -9.56
CA ASN A 108 14.19 15.38 -8.43
C ASN A 108 13.48 14.38 -7.49
N ALA A 109 13.89 13.12 -7.57
CA ALA A 109 13.31 12.01 -6.79
C ALA A 109 13.28 12.27 -5.27
N ASP A 110 14.25 12.99 -4.72
CA ASP A 110 14.32 13.29 -3.28
C ASP A 110 13.24 14.28 -2.83
N LYS A 111 12.84 15.18 -3.73
CA LYS A 111 11.80 16.19 -3.51
C LYS A 111 10.40 15.70 -3.87
N VAL A 112 10.27 14.51 -4.46
CA VAL A 112 8.96 13.94 -4.77
C VAL A 112 8.25 13.52 -3.49
N LYS A 113 7.05 14.04 -3.31
CA LYS A 113 6.11 13.71 -2.24
C LYS A 113 5.00 12.81 -2.76
N VAL A 114 4.66 11.78 -2.00
CA VAL A 114 3.51 10.91 -2.29
C VAL A 114 2.23 11.68 -1.96
N ILE A 115 1.47 12.07 -2.98
CA ILE A 115 0.22 12.81 -2.83
C ILE A 115 -0.99 11.90 -2.75
N HIS A 116 -0.95 10.76 -3.43
CA HIS A 116 -2.02 9.77 -3.44
C HIS A 116 -1.42 8.38 -3.28
N ALA A 117 -1.97 7.61 -2.35
CA ALA A 117 -1.68 6.20 -2.21
C ALA A 117 -2.96 5.48 -1.82
N ALA A 118 -3.38 4.51 -2.63
CA ALA A 118 -4.59 3.76 -2.37
C ALA A 118 -4.42 2.27 -2.69
N ALA A 119 -5.17 1.46 -1.95
CA ALA A 119 -5.28 0.02 -2.16
C ALA A 119 -6.74 -0.34 -2.46
N HIS A 120 -6.97 -0.98 -3.59
CA HIS A 120 -8.27 -1.45 -4.05
C HIS A 120 -8.33 -2.97 -4.01
N SER A 121 -9.50 -3.52 -3.65
CA SER A 121 -9.72 -4.97 -3.75
C SER A 121 -9.77 -5.36 -5.21
N GLY A 122 -8.91 -6.30 -5.60
CA GLY A 122 -8.88 -6.88 -6.94
C GLY A 122 -9.70 -8.16 -7.04
N ARG A 123 -9.29 -9.03 -7.97
CA ARG A 123 -9.95 -10.29 -8.22
C ARG A 123 -9.97 -11.18 -6.97
N ARG A 124 -11.11 -11.84 -6.74
CA ARG A 124 -11.26 -12.88 -5.71
C ARG A 124 -11.03 -14.24 -6.36
N ILE A 125 -10.07 -15.01 -5.85
CA ILE A 125 -9.81 -16.38 -6.27
C ILE A 125 -10.62 -17.29 -5.33
N PRO A 126 -11.65 -17.98 -5.84
CA PRO A 126 -12.48 -18.85 -5.03
C PRO A 126 -11.73 -20.14 -4.68
N ARG A 127 -11.86 -20.54 -3.41
CA ARG A 127 -11.54 -21.88 -2.92
C ARG A 127 -12.66 -22.34 -1.99
N MET A 128 -12.70 -23.63 -1.73
CA MET A 128 -13.63 -24.25 -0.79
C MET A 128 -12.83 -24.94 0.29
N THR A 129 -13.27 -24.81 1.55
CA THR A 129 -12.65 -25.48 2.69
C THR A 129 -13.66 -26.48 3.27
N PRO A 130 -13.31 -27.77 3.36
CA PRO A 130 -14.17 -28.77 3.98
C PRO A 130 -14.38 -28.46 5.46
N ARG A 131 -15.57 -28.73 5.97
CA ARG A 131 -15.99 -28.52 7.36
C ARG A 131 -16.65 -29.79 7.90
N ALA A 132 -16.82 -29.83 9.22
CA ALA A 132 -17.50 -30.93 9.90
C ALA A 132 -18.90 -31.20 9.30
N PHE A 133 -19.36 -32.44 9.46
CA PHE A 133 -20.66 -32.92 8.97
C PHE A 133 -20.83 -32.82 7.45
N GLY A 134 -19.77 -33.07 6.68
CA GLY A 134 -19.80 -33.08 5.20
C GLY A 134 -20.05 -31.70 4.56
N ARG A 135 -19.95 -30.62 5.33
CA ARG A 135 -20.19 -29.26 4.86
C ARG A 135 -18.95 -28.72 4.12
N SER A 136 -19.16 -27.75 3.24
CA SER A 136 -18.08 -26.98 2.62
C SER A 136 -18.38 -25.50 2.72
N SER A 137 -17.37 -24.70 3.06
CA SER A 137 -17.50 -23.24 3.17
C SER A 137 -16.53 -22.53 2.23
N PRO A 138 -16.93 -21.42 1.59
CA PRO A 138 -16.04 -20.63 0.74
C PRO A 138 -14.84 -20.06 1.51
N SER A 139 -13.66 -20.15 0.89
CA SER A 139 -12.43 -19.50 1.31
C SER A 139 -11.88 -18.70 0.13
N MET A 140 -12.03 -17.38 0.20
CA MET A 140 -11.75 -16.49 -0.93
C MET A 140 -10.41 -15.79 -0.72
N LYS A 141 -9.47 -15.98 -1.66
CA LYS A 141 -8.22 -15.21 -1.68
C LYS A 141 -8.45 -13.93 -2.47
N VAL A 142 -8.37 -12.78 -1.80
CA VAL A 142 -8.58 -11.47 -2.42
C VAL A 142 -7.23 -10.89 -2.84
N LEU A 143 -7.04 -10.66 -4.13
CA LEU A 143 -5.88 -9.90 -4.64
C LEU A 143 -6.10 -8.41 -4.43
N THR A 144 -5.03 -7.62 -4.55
CA THR A 144 -5.07 -6.17 -4.30
C THR A 144 -4.42 -5.40 -5.43
N HIS A 145 -5.01 -4.27 -5.81
CA HIS A 145 -4.36 -3.28 -6.67
C HIS A 145 -3.87 -2.13 -5.79
N ILE A 146 -2.62 -1.73 -5.97
CA ILE A 146 -2.01 -0.60 -5.29
C ILE A 146 -1.75 0.48 -6.35
N GLU A 147 -2.12 1.71 -6.05
CA GLU A 147 -1.85 2.87 -6.89
C GLU A 147 -1.15 3.96 -6.07
N LEU A 148 -0.13 4.56 -6.65
CA LEU A 148 0.66 5.64 -6.08
C LEU A 148 0.73 6.79 -7.08
N VAL A 149 0.63 8.02 -6.59
CA VAL A 149 0.91 9.25 -7.36
C VAL A 149 1.85 10.12 -6.54
N GLY A 150 2.91 10.57 -7.19
CA GLY A 150 3.88 11.51 -6.64
C GLY A 150 3.77 12.87 -7.31
N MET A 151 4.21 13.90 -6.59
CA MET A 151 4.36 15.27 -7.09
C MET A 151 5.68 15.82 -6.58
N GLU A 152 6.46 16.46 -7.43
CA GLU A 152 7.63 17.22 -7.00
C GLU A 152 7.17 18.45 -6.20
N VAL A 153 7.74 18.62 -5.01
CA VAL A 153 7.54 19.82 -4.20
C VAL A 153 8.69 20.77 -4.51
N ALA A 154 8.38 22.03 -4.82
CA ALA A 154 9.37 23.09 -5.07
C ALA A 154 10.37 23.22 -3.92
#